data_AF-A0AAV9ABQ8-F1
#
_entry.id   AF-A0AAV9ABQ8-F1
#
_cell.length_a   1.000
_cell.length_b   1.000
_cell.length_c   1.000
_cell.angle_alpha   90.00
_cell.angle_beta   90.00
_cell.angle_gamma   90.00
#
_symmetry.space_group_name_H-M   'P 1'
#
loop_
_entity.id
_entity.type
_entity.pdbx_description
1 polymer ?
#
loop_
_entity_poly.entity_id
_entity_poly.type
_entity_poly.pdbx_seq_one_letter_code
_entity_poly.pdbx_strand_id
1 'polypeptide(L)'
;MSSTIASPDEGYLSKNIKEMKLNWMIGFLFVVSFIGLFSIVALRKTMIIDFKLTYPSGNATAHLINSFHTLRGAKIALKQVKALWVSFSISFFWSFFQWFFTGGDNCGFSSFPTFGLKAYANRFYFDFSAVYVGVGMISPYMVNISLLLGSIISWGFMWPLIGKRKGDWYHASLSDSSMRGLQGYKVFISIAMILGDGLYQFCLVVYKSAQAYKIQASHQSSAPKISYDDEIRTDTFLKDQIPTKFAIAGYVVLALISTVVLPTIIFKQLKWYYVLLTYIVAPVLAFCNSYGAGLTDWSLASSYGKLGIFVFGAWAGLANGGVIAGLAACGVMMSIVSTASDLMQVS
;
A
#
# COMPACT_ATOMS: atom_id res chain seq x y z
N MET A 1 23.40 -4.31 2.46
CA MET A 1 22.28 -3.60 3.11
C MET A 1 22.88 -2.64 4.12
N SER A 2 22.73 -1.33 3.91
CA SER A 2 23.25 -0.31 4.84
C SER A 2 22.56 -0.45 6.21
N SER A 3 23.34 -0.57 7.28
CA SER A 3 22.85 -0.66 8.67
C SER A 3 22.32 0.67 9.20
N THR A 4 22.39 1.74 8.40
CA THR A 4 22.05 3.10 8.81
C THR A 4 21.19 3.77 7.74
N ILE A 5 20.01 4.24 8.13
CA ILE A 5 19.17 5.13 7.31
C ILE A 5 19.61 6.57 7.66
N ALA A 6 20.28 7.22 6.72
CA ALA A 6 20.79 8.61 6.73
C ALA A 6 22.07 8.91 7.53
N SER A 7 23.07 9.48 6.83
CA SER A 7 24.28 10.13 7.35
C SER A 7 24.05 11.66 7.47
N PRO A 8 24.80 12.43 8.29
CA PRO A 8 24.29 13.10 9.49
C PRO A 8 24.19 14.64 9.41
N ASP A 9 23.29 15.22 10.23
CA ASP A 9 23.46 16.52 10.91
C ASP A 9 23.34 16.22 12.43
N GLU A 10 24.37 16.54 13.21
CA GLU A 10 24.87 15.76 14.36
C GLU A 10 24.13 15.83 15.71
N GLY A 11 23.01 16.55 15.85
CA GLY A 11 22.36 16.71 17.17
C GLY A 11 21.04 15.96 17.35
N TYR A 12 20.20 15.95 16.31
CA TYR A 12 18.78 15.56 16.41
C TYR A 12 18.50 14.11 15.94
N LEU A 13 19.47 13.46 15.28
CA LEU A 13 19.27 12.16 14.65
C LEU A 13 19.52 10.95 15.57
N SER A 14 20.28 11.07 16.67
CA SER A 14 20.60 9.90 17.52
C SER A 14 19.34 9.26 18.13
N LYS A 15 18.33 10.05 18.48
CA LYS A 15 17.01 9.55 18.92
C LYS A 15 16.13 9.03 17.78
N ASN A 16 16.46 9.32 16.52
CA ASN A 16 15.75 8.93 15.30
C ASN A 16 16.42 7.74 14.57
N ILE A 17 17.56 7.26 15.06
CA ILE A 17 18.25 6.09 14.52
C ILE A 17 18.07 4.94 15.51
N LYS A 18 17.69 3.77 15.01
CA LYS A 18 17.62 2.52 15.78
C LYS A 18 18.24 1.40 14.98
N GLU A 19 19.16 0.67 15.61
CA GLU A 19 19.76 -0.51 15.01
C GLU A 19 18.72 -1.62 14.80
N MET A 20 18.71 -2.18 13.59
CA MET A 20 17.87 -3.32 13.25
C MET A 20 18.45 -4.58 13.89
N LYS A 21 17.86 -5.01 15.01
CA LYS A 21 18.17 -6.29 15.66
C LYS A 21 16.97 -7.21 15.48
N LEU A 22 17.24 -8.43 15.05
CA LEU A 22 16.22 -9.43 14.71
C LEU A 22 15.23 -9.66 15.87
N ASN A 23 15.72 -9.71 17.11
CA ASN A 23 14.92 -10.02 18.29
C ASN A 23 13.73 -9.08 18.50
N TRP A 24 13.94 -7.76 18.39
CA TRP A 24 12.84 -6.81 18.57
C TRP A 24 11.94 -6.74 17.33
N MET A 25 12.47 -7.01 16.12
CA MET A 25 11.66 -7.05 14.90
C MET A 25 10.67 -8.21 14.93
N ILE A 26 11.12 -9.40 15.36
CA ILE A 26 10.24 -10.56 15.56
C ILE A 26 9.20 -10.24 16.62
N GLY A 27 9.60 -9.68 17.78
CA GLY A 27 8.66 -9.28 18.83
C GLY A 27 7.62 -8.27 18.35
N PHE A 28 8.04 -7.26 17.57
CA PHE A 28 7.14 -6.27 16.98
C PHE A 28 6.13 -6.92 16.02
N LEU A 29 6.61 -7.70 15.04
CA LEU A 29 5.77 -8.37 14.05
C LEU A 29 4.80 -9.35 14.70
N PHE A 30 5.23 -10.08 15.73
CA PHE A 30 4.38 -11.00 16.47
C PHE A 30 3.23 -10.25 17.15
N VAL A 31 3.53 -9.25 17.98
CA VAL A 31 2.51 -8.47 18.70
C VAL A 31 1.50 -7.84 17.74
N VAL A 32 1.99 -7.32 16.62
CA VAL A 32 1.21 -6.51 15.70
C VAL A 32 0.38 -7.35 14.72
N SER A 33 0.84 -8.54 14.32
CA SER A 33 0.11 -9.43 13.40
C SER A 33 -1.14 -10.06 14.01
N PHE A 34 -1.10 -10.45 15.29
CA PHE A 34 -2.26 -11.12 15.93
C PHE A 34 -3.45 -10.19 16.14
N ILE A 35 -3.21 -8.89 16.34
CA ILE A 35 -4.28 -7.92 16.60
C ILE A 35 -5.20 -7.76 15.39
N GLY A 36 -4.63 -7.77 14.18
CA GLY A 36 -5.41 -7.71 12.93
C GLY A 36 -6.42 -8.85 12.82
N LEU A 37 -6.02 -10.08 13.19
CA LEU A 37 -6.88 -11.28 13.11
C LEU A 37 -8.18 -11.11 13.92
N PHE A 38 -8.08 -10.62 15.16
CA PHE A 38 -9.25 -10.45 16.02
C PHE A 38 -10.20 -9.34 15.55
N SER A 39 -9.66 -8.27 14.94
CA SER A 39 -10.50 -7.21 14.36
C SER A 39 -11.40 -7.76 13.24
N ILE A 40 -10.94 -8.76 12.50
CA ILE A 40 -11.61 -9.28 11.31
C ILE A 40 -12.75 -10.21 11.64
N VAL A 41 -12.60 -11.03 12.68
CA VAL A 41 -13.63 -11.99 13.08
C VAL A 41 -14.98 -11.27 13.32
N ALA A 42 -14.95 -10.07 13.90
CA ALA A 42 -16.15 -9.25 14.07
C ALA A 42 -16.68 -8.65 12.75
N LEU A 43 -15.78 -8.32 11.81
CA LEU A 43 -16.13 -7.70 10.52
C LEU A 43 -16.63 -8.71 9.49
N ARG A 44 -16.14 -9.96 9.54
CA ARG A 44 -16.43 -11.04 8.58
C ARG A 44 -17.91 -11.25 8.35
N LYS A 45 -18.68 -11.39 9.45
CA LYS A 45 -20.12 -11.61 9.39
C LYS A 45 -20.81 -10.46 8.65
N THR A 46 -20.49 -9.22 9.04
CA THR A 46 -21.10 -8.02 8.47
C THR A 46 -20.75 -7.85 6.99
N MET A 47 -19.50 -8.11 6.59
CA MET A 47 -19.04 -7.91 5.21
C MET A 47 -19.56 -8.96 4.23
N ILE A 48 -19.55 -10.23 4.63
CA ILE A 48 -19.91 -11.34 3.75
C ILE A 48 -21.43 -11.59 3.76
N ILE A 49 -22.06 -11.61 4.94
CA ILE A 49 -23.48 -11.97 5.05
C ILE A 49 -24.37 -10.74 4.81
N ASP A 50 -24.10 -9.63 5.50
CA ASP A 50 -24.95 -8.45 5.41
C ASP A 50 -24.65 -7.67 4.12
N PHE A 51 -23.39 -7.31 3.86
CA PHE A 51 -23.02 -6.53 2.67
C PHE A 51 -22.86 -7.34 1.38
N LYS A 52 -22.83 -8.68 1.44
CA LYS A 52 -22.68 -9.59 0.28
C LYS A 52 -21.56 -9.20 -0.68
N LEU A 53 -20.41 -8.79 -0.14
CA LEU A 53 -19.28 -8.36 -0.95
C LEU A 53 -18.69 -9.53 -1.75
N THR A 54 -18.38 -9.25 -3.02
CA THR A 54 -18.01 -10.27 -4.01
C THR A 54 -16.52 -10.60 -3.99
N TYR A 55 -15.66 -9.87 -3.27
CA TYR A 55 -14.20 -10.07 -3.18
C TYR A 55 -13.58 -10.62 -4.49
N PRO A 56 -13.36 -9.76 -5.51
CA PRO A 56 -13.14 -10.20 -6.89
C PRO A 56 -11.98 -11.20 -7.09
N SER A 57 -10.85 -11.05 -6.39
CA SER A 57 -9.74 -12.02 -6.45
C SER A 57 -10.13 -13.41 -5.96
N GLY A 58 -10.78 -13.49 -4.79
CA GLY A 58 -11.27 -14.73 -4.21
C GLY A 58 -12.25 -15.43 -5.16
N ASN A 59 -13.19 -14.66 -5.72
CA ASN A 59 -14.15 -15.18 -6.69
C ASN A 59 -13.51 -15.58 -8.03
N ALA A 60 -12.55 -14.82 -8.55
CA ALA A 60 -11.79 -15.20 -9.73
C ALA A 60 -11.02 -16.51 -9.51
N THR A 61 -10.45 -16.71 -8.32
CA THR A 61 -9.75 -17.93 -7.94
C THR A 61 -10.71 -19.12 -7.85
N ALA A 62 -11.87 -18.94 -7.21
CA ALA A 62 -12.92 -19.96 -7.17
C ALA A 62 -13.42 -20.34 -8.58
N HIS A 63 -13.64 -19.34 -9.46
CA HIS A 63 -13.99 -19.58 -10.85
C HIS A 63 -12.90 -20.30 -11.64
N LEU A 64 -11.62 -19.99 -11.38
CA LEU A 64 -10.49 -20.66 -12.02
C LEU A 64 -10.37 -22.12 -11.57
N ILE A 65 -10.50 -22.40 -10.27
CA ILE A 65 -10.53 -23.78 -9.74
C ILE A 65 -11.69 -24.55 -10.36
N ASN A 66 -12.89 -23.98 -10.36
CA ASN A 66 -14.05 -24.61 -10.99
C ASN A 66 -13.83 -24.84 -12.49
N SER A 67 -13.13 -23.93 -13.17
CA SER A 67 -12.78 -24.08 -14.58
C SER A 67 -11.85 -25.26 -14.84
N PHE A 68 -10.96 -25.63 -13.91
CA PHE A 68 -10.11 -26.84 -14.06
C PHE A 68 -10.90 -28.13 -14.06
N HIS A 69 -12.07 -28.16 -13.43
CA HIS A 69 -12.96 -29.31 -13.46
C HIS A 69 -13.83 -29.38 -14.74
N THR A 70 -13.66 -28.44 -15.68
CA THR A 70 -14.39 -28.43 -16.95
C THR A 70 -13.45 -28.55 -18.17
N LEU A 71 -13.85 -29.35 -19.16
CA LEU A 71 -13.08 -29.53 -20.42
C LEU A 71 -12.89 -28.22 -21.20
N ARG A 72 -13.82 -27.26 -21.05
CA ARG A 72 -13.75 -25.94 -21.68
C ARG A 72 -12.74 -25.03 -20.98
N GLY A 73 -12.67 -25.08 -19.64
CA GLY A 73 -11.70 -24.31 -18.84
C GLY A 73 -10.26 -24.76 -19.07
N ALA A 74 -10.02 -26.07 -19.22
CA ALA A 74 -8.69 -26.60 -19.54
C ALA A 74 -8.11 -26.01 -20.86
N LYS A 75 -8.94 -25.84 -21.89
CA LYS A 75 -8.52 -25.22 -23.16
C LYS A 75 -8.16 -23.74 -23.01
N ILE A 76 -8.86 -23.01 -22.14
CA ILE A 76 -8.58 -21.59 -21.85
C ILE A 76 -7.28 -21.47 -21.05
N ALA A 77 -7.10 -22.31 -20.03
CA ALA A 77 -5.89 -22.34 -19.22
C ALA A 77 -4.64 -22.61 -20.07
N LEU A 78 -4.71 -23.54 -21.03
CA LEU A 78 -3.59 -23.83 -21.93
C LEU A 78 -3.21 -22.62 -22.82
N LYS A 79 -4.21 -21.84 -23.29
CA LYS A 79 -3.95 -20.59 -24.02
C LYS A 79 -3.26 -19.54 -23.13
N GLN A 80 -3.71 -19.40 -21.88
CA GLN A 80 -3.11 -18.47 -20.91
C GLN A 80 -1.67 -18.85 -20.57
N VAL A 81 -1.40 -20.13 -20.31
CA VAL A 81 -0.04 -20.64 -20.05
C VAL A 81 0.86 -20.43 -21.27
N LYS A 82 0.36 -20.66 -22.49
CA LYS A 82 1.13 -20.40 -23.72
C LYS A 82 1.46 -18.91 -23.87
N ALA A 83 0.49 -18.02 -23.63
CA ALA A 83 0.73 -16.58 -23.67
C ALA A 83 1.75 -16.13 -22.63
N LEU A 84 1.69 -16.70 -21.41
CA LEU A 84 2.64 -16.43 -20.33
C LEU A 84 4.05 -16.91 -20.69
N TRP A 85 4.20 -18.09 -21.29
CA TRP A 85 5.51 -18.58 -21.75
C TRP A 85 6.11 -17.71 -22.86
N VAL A 86 5.29 -17.23 -23.79
CA VAL A 86 5.73 -16.32 -24.86
C VAL A 86 6.17 -14.98 -24.28
N SER A 87 5.35 -14.35 -23.41
CA SER A 87 5.70 -13.06 -22.81
C SER A 87 6.91 -13.15 -21.87
N PHE A 88 7.02 -14.25 -21.12
CA PHE A 88 8.20 -14.55 -20.30
C PHE A 88 9.45 -14.68 -21.16
N SER A 89 9.40 -15.44 -22.26
CA SER A 89 10.55 -15.62 -23.15
C SER A 89 10.99 -14.29 -23.75
N ILE A 90 10.06 -13.50 -24.29
CA ILE A 90 10.35 -12.16 -24.85
C ILE A 90 10.99 -11.26 -23.78
N SER A 91 10.41 -11.20 -22.58
CA SER A 91 10.92 -10.37 -21.49
C SER A 91 12.29 -10.82 -21.00
N PHE A 92 12.53 -12.13 -20.94
CA PHE A 92 13.80 -12.73 -20.55
C PHE A 92 14.90 -12.40 -21.55
N PHE A 93 14.67 -12.64 -22.84
CA PHE A 93 15.66 -12.31 -23.88
C PHE A 93 15.89 -10.80 -24.01
N TRP A 94 14.85 -9.99 -23.83
CA TRP A 94 15.00 -8.53 -23.80
C TRP A 94 15.84 -8.06 -22.61
N SER A 95 15.59 -8.60 -21.41
CA SER A 95 16.38 -8.27 -20.22
C SER A 95 17.83 -8.74 -20.35
N PHE A 96 18.05 -9.93 -20.92
CA PHE A 96 19.38 -10.46 -21.22
C PHE A 96 20.13 -9.58 -22.22
N PHE A 97 19.45 -9.12 -23.27
CA PHE A 97 19.99 -8.16 -24.23
C PHE A 97 20.36 -6.85 -23.53
N GLN A 98 19.45 -6.24 -22.75
CA GLN A 98 19.75 -5.01 -22.02
C GLN A 98 20.95 -5.17 -21.08
N TRP A 99 21.03 -6.29 -20.36
CA TRP A 99 22.15 -6.60 -19.48
C TRP A 99 23.48 -6.70 -20.25
N PHE A 100 23.50 -7.36 -21.41
CA PHE A 100 24.70 -7.49 -22.24
C PHE A 100 25.24 -6.14 -22.74
N PHE A 101 24.35 -5.18 -23.01
CA PHE A 101 24.71 -3.82 -23.47
C PHE A 101 24.82 -2.79 -22.34
N THR A 102 24.74 -3.21 -21.07
CA THR A 102 24.91 -2.31 -19.92
C THR A 102 26.39 -2.23 -19.54
N GLY A 103 27.04 -1.12 -19.86
CA GLY A 103 28.48 -0.90 -19.61
C GLY A 103 28.84 -0.17 -18.31
N GLY A 104 27.86 0.27 -17.50
CA GLY A 104 28.08 1.01 -16.25
C GLY A 104 26.93 1.96 -15.90
N ASP A 105 27.15 2.83 -14.92
CA ASP A 105 26.15 3.80 -14.43
C ASP A 105 25.78 4.81 -15.54
N ASN A 106 24.50 4.80 -15.94
CA ASN A 106 23.93 5.59 -17.05
C ASN A 106 24.35 5.17 -18.47
N CYS A 107 24.70 3.89 -18.67
CA CYS A 107 25.03 3.32 -19.97
C CYS A 107 24.08 2.16 -20.32
N GLY A 108 23.72 2.02 -21.61
CA GLY A 108 22.86 0.95 -22.12
C GLY A 108 21.50 1.43 -22.63
N PHE A 109 20.67 0.49 -23.08
CA PHE A 109 19.35 0.78 -23.66
C PHE A 109 18.35 1.39 -22.67
N SER A 110 18.58 1.22 -21.36
CA SER A 110 17.79 1.88 -20.32
C SER A 110 18.08 3.37 -20.16
N SER A 111 19.11 3.91 -20.82
CA SER A 111 19.48 5.32 -20.79
C SER A 111 19.80 5.85 -22.18
N PHE A 112 19.10 5.33 -23.19
CA PHE A 112 19.33 5.71 -24.58
C PHE A 112 18.84 7.14 -24.85
N PRO A 113 19.66 8.04 -25.40
CA PRO A 113 19.29 9.45 -25.62
C PRO A 113 18.37 9.61 -26.84
N THR A 114 17.14 9.10 -26.77
CA THR A 114 16.14 9.08 -27.86
C THR A 114 15.83 10.45 -28.44
N PHE A 115 15.81 11.49 -27.60
CA PHE A 115 15.49 12.87 -27.99
C PHE A 115 16.73 13.78 -28.07
N GLY A 116 17.93 13.21 -28.09
CA GLY A 116 19.21 13.91 -28.14
C GLY A 116 19.82 14.22 -26.78
N LEU A 117 21.08 14.65 -26.78
CA LEU A 117 21.91 14.80 -25.58
C LEU A 117 21.39 15.88 -24.60
N LYS A 118 20.75 16.93 -25.12
CA LYS A 118 20.18 18.01 -24.29
C LYS A 118 18.93 17.56 -23.53
N ALA A 119 18.09 16.74 -24.14
CA ALA A 119 16.94 16.12 -23.47
C ALA A 119 17.40 15.06 -22.46
N TYR A 120 18.42 14.29 -22.82
CA TYR A 120 19.05 13.32 -21.94
C TYR A 120 19.64 13.96 -20.67
N ALA A 121 20.29 15.13 -20.79
CA ALA A 121 20.78 15.91 -19.64
C ALA A 121 19.66 16.28 -18.65
N ASN A 122 18.44 16.51 -19.15
CA ASN A 122 17.25 16.75 -18.33
C ASN A 122 16.50 15.46 -17.92
N ARG A 123 17.11 14.28 -18.14
CA ARG A 123 16.53 12.95 -17.89
C ARG A 123 15.23 12.69 -18.66
N PHE A 124 15.05 13.33 -19.81
CA PHE A 124 13.92 13.12 -20.70
C PHE A 124 14.31 12.16 -21.84
N TYR A 125 14.02 10.88 -21.66
CA TYR A 125 14.29 9.81 -22.62
C TYR A 125 13.35 8.62 -22.39
N PHE A 126 13.33 7.66 -23.33
CA PHE A 126 12.60 6.41 -23.13
C PHE A 126 13.48 5.35 -22.47
N ASP A 127 13.06 4.88 -21.30
CA ASP A 127 13.55 3.64 -20.72
C ASP A 127 12.77 2.49 -21.34
N PHE A 128 13.37 1.77 -22.30
CA PHE A 128 12.73 0.66 -23.02
C PHE A 128 12.58 -0.58 -22.14
N SER A 129 12.09 -0.44 -20.91
CA SER A 129 11.88 -1.55 -19.99
C SER A 129 10.59 -2.30 -20.32
N ALA A 130 10.72 -3.61 -20.56
CA ALA A 130 9.58 -4.50 -20.78
C ALA A 130 8.62 -4.54 -19.57
N VAL A 131 9.12 -4.21 -18.37
CA VAL A 131 8.30 -4.12 -17.15
C VAL A 131 7.25 -3.00 -17.27
N TYR A 132 7.64 -1.81 -17.73
CA TYR A 132 6.70 -0.70 -17.91
C TYR A 132 5.71 -0.95 -19.05
N VAL A 133 6.14 -1.68 -20.10
CA VAL A 133 5.22 -2.15 -21.16
C VAL A 133 4.17 -3.10 -20.57
N GLY A 134 4.58 -4.07 -19.74
CA GLY A 134 3.68 -4.98 -19.05
C GLY A 134 2.69 -4.26 -18.13
N VAL A 135 3.16 -3.31 -17.31
CA VAL A 135 2.30 -2.47 -16.45
C VAL A 135 1.28 -1.68 -17.30
N GLY A 136 1.72 -1.15 -18.44
CA GLY A 136 0.85 -0.44 -19.38
C GLY A 136 -0.20 -1.34 -20.04
N MET A 137 0.12 -2.61 -20.33
CA MET A 137 -0.84 -3.58 -20.91
C MET A 137 -1.94 -3.97 -19.91
N ILE A 138 -1.64 -3.96 -18.61
CA ILE A 138 -2.59 -4.27 -17.55
C ILE A 138 -3.46 -3.05 -17.19
N SER A 139 -2.88 -1.85 -17.28
CA SER A 139 -3.54 -0.62 -16.86
C SER A 139 -4.53 -0.10 -17.92
N PRO A 140 -5.65 0.52 -17.52
CA PRO A 140 -6.56 1.17 -18.47
C PRO A 140 -5.85 2.25 -19.30
N TYR A 141 -6.26 2.42 -20.55
CA TYR A 141 -5.65 3.39 -21.48
C TYR A 141 -5.65 4.82 -20.94
N MET A 142 -6.68 5.22 -20.18
CA MET A 142 -6.76 6.54 -19.55
C MET A 142 -5.62 6.79 -18.57
N VAL A 143 -5.19 5.77 -17.82
CA VAL A 143 -4.07 5.84 -16.88
C VAL A 143 -2.76 5.99 -17.65
N ASN A 144 -2.57 5.20 -18.71
CA ASN A 144 -1.36 5.27 -19.54
C ASN A 144 -1.19 6.66 -20.19
N ILE A 145 -2.26 7.23 -20.75
CA ILE A 145 -2.25 8.58 -21.33
C ILE A 145 -1.95 9.62 -20.26
N SER A 146 -2.57 9.51 -19.08
CA SER A 146 -2.33 10.44 -17.97
C SER A 146 -0.88 10.38 -17.49
N LEU A 147 -0.31 9.17 -17.39
CA LEU A 147 1.09 8.96 -17.00
C LEU A 147 2.05 9.54 -18.05
N LEU A 148 1.75 9.36 -19.34
CA LEU A 148 2.53 9.95 -20.43
C LEU A 148 2.51 11.48 -20.38
N LEU A 149 1.32 12.08 -20.29
CA LEU A 149 1.17 13.54 -20.20
C LEU A 149 1.85 14.10 -18.95
N GLY A 150 1.67 13.44 -17.80
CA GLY A 150 2.34 13.81 -16.54
C GLY A 150 3.86 13.73 -16.65
N SER A 151 4.38 12.71 -17.33
CA SER A 151 5.83 12.56 -17.57
C SER A 151 6.37 13.66 -18.48
N ILE A 152 5.65 14.03 -19.54
CA ILE A 152 6.01 15.12 -20.44
C ILE A 152 5.99 16.46 -19.71
N ILE A 153 4.95 16.75 -18.92
CA ILE A 153 4.85 17.99 -18.16
C ILE A 153 5.97 18.07 -17.10
N SER A 154 6.19 16.98 -16.37
CA SER A 154 7.18 16.91 -15.28
C SER A 154 8.61 17.03 -15.79
N TRP A 155 9.05 16.11 -16.65
CA TRP A 155 10.42 16.03 -17.13
C TRP A 155 10.72 16.93 -18.33
N GLY A 156 9.72 17.22 -19.17
CA GLY A 156 9.88 18.10 -20.32
C GLY A 156 9.84 19.59 -19.98
N PHE A 157 9.01 20.01 -19.02
CA PHE A 157 8.79 21.43 -18.73
C PHE A 157 9.14 21.82 -17.29
N MET A 158 8.55 21.15 -16.29
CA MET A 158 8.60 21.59 -14.90
C MET A 158 10.03 21.56 -14.34
N TRP A 159 10.76 20.45 -14.43
CA TRP A 159 12.13 20.37 -13.89
C TRP A 159 13.12 21.29 -14.60
N PRO A 160 13.14 21.38 -15.95
CA PRO A 160 14.01 22.33 -16.65
C PRO A 160 13.73 23.79 -16.29
N LEU A 161 12.47 24.17 -16.06
CA LEU A 161 12.10 25.54 -15.66
C LEU A 161 12.59 25.87 -14.25
N ILE A 162 12.43 24.95 -13.29
CA ILE A 162 12.93 25.12 -11.92
C ILE A 162 14.47 25.19 -11.91
N GLY A 163 15.12 24.36 -12.73
CA GLY A 163 16.58 24.37 -12.89
C GLY A 163 17.15 25.71 -13.35
N LYS A 164 16.41 26.47 -14.18
CA LYS A 164 16.80 27.83 -14.60
C LYS A 164 16.76 28.87 -13.49
N ARG A 165 16.04 28.60 -12.39
CA ARG A 165 15.95 29.49 -11.21
C ARG A 165 16.99 29.17 -10.14
N LYS A 166 18.04 28.42 -10.49
CA LYS A 166 19.20 28.15 -9.63
C LYS A 166 19.88 29.48 -9.27
N GLY A 167 20.06 29.74 -7.97
CA GLY A 167 20.54 31.02 -7.43
C GLY A 167 19.45 31.87 -6.76
N ASP A 168 18.23 31.89 -7.33
CA ASP A 168 17.10 32.63 -6.76
C ASP A 168 16.27 31.78 -5.78
N TRP A 169 15.98 30.53 -6.17
CA TRP A 169 15.11 29.63 -5.39
C TRP A 169 15.90 28.68 -4.48
N TYR A 170 17.14 28.36 -4.86
CA TYR A 170 18.06 27.55 -4.07
C TYR A 170 19.51 27.94 -4.38
N HIS A 171 20.42 27.78 -3.40
CA HIS A 171 21.80 28.23 -3.52
C HIS A 171 22.52 27.62 -4.74
N ALA A 172 23.21 28.48 -5.50
CA ALA A 172 23.89 28.11 -6.74
C ALA A 172 25.05 27.11 -6.55
N SER A 173 25.64 27.05 -5.35
CA SER A 173 26.77 26.16 -5.02
C SER A 173 26.37 24.70 -4.72
N LEU A 174 25.06 24.41 -4.63
CA LEU A 174 24.58 23.07 -4.33
C LEU A 174 24.60 22.16 -5.57
N SER A 175 24.98 20.89 -5.35
CA SER A 175 24.86 19.84 -6.37
C SER A 175 23.38 19.53 -6.65
N ASP A 176 23.08 19.11 -7.88
CA ASP A 176 21.71 18.79 -8.29
C ASP A 176 21.14 17.55 -7.55
N SER A 177 22.01 16.74 -6.94
CA SER A 177 21.68 15.60 -6.07
C SER A 177 21.38 15.97 -4.62
N SER A 178 21.65 17.21 -4.20
CA SER A 178 21.44 17.63 -2.81
C SER A 178 19.95 17.81 -2.48
N MET A 179 19.55 17.30 -1.31
CA MET A 179 18.18 17.46 -0.78
C MET A 179 17.81 18.92 -0.50
N ARG A 180 18.79 19.83 -0.41
CA ARG A 180 18.57 21.28 -0.27
C ARG A 180 18.49 22.01 -1.61
N GLY A 181 18.67 21.30 -2.73
CA GLY A 181 18.59 21.82 -4.10
C GLY A 181 17.41 21.23 -4.88
N LEU A 182 17.60 20.98 -6.18
CA LEU A 182 16.55 20.50 -7.09
C LEU A 182 15.94 19.17 -6.64
N GLN A 183 16.72 18.26 -6.06
CA GLN A 183 16.23 16.98 -5.55
C GLN A 183 15.22 17.15 -4.40
N GLY A 184 15.37 18.20 -3.58
CA GLY A 184 14.42 18.52 -2.52
C GLY A 184 13.02 18.84 -3.07
N TYR A 185 12.95 19.66 -4.13
CA TYR A 185 11.68 19.97 -4.80
C TYR A 185 11.04 18.73 -5.42
N LYS A 186 11.84 17.86 -6.05
CA LYS A 186 11.38 16.56 -6.57
C LYS A 186 10.73 15.72 -5.49
N VAL A 187 11.47 15.48 -4.41
CA VAL A 187 11.00 14.64 -3.31
C VAL A 187 9.78 15.24 -2.61
N PHE A 188 9.77 16.55 -2.34
CA PHE A 188 8.67 17.19 -1.63
C PHE A 188 7.37 17.18 -2.43
N ILE A 189 7.42 17.51 -3.72
CA ILE A 189 6.24 17.44 -4.60
C ILE A 189 5.72 16.02 -4.71
N SER A 190 6.61 15.03 -4.85
CA SER A 190 6.22 13.61 -4.87
C SER A 190 5.56 13.18 -3.55
N ILE A 191 6.11 13.57 -2.40
CA ILE A 191 5.53 13.27 -1.08
C ILE A 191 4.16 13.92 -0.95
N ALA A 192 4.01 15.19 -1.33
CA ALA A 192 2.75 15.90 -1.27
C ALA A 192 1.68 15.24 -2.16
N MET A 193 2.05 14.81 -3.37
CA MET A 193 1.15 14.08 -4.26
C MET A 193 0.73 12.73 -3.68
N ILE A 194 1.68 11.96 -3.12
CA ILE A 194 1.39 10.68 -2.46
C ILE A 194 0.48 10.87 -1.25
N LEU A 195 0.71 11.93 -0.46
CA LEU A 195 -0.12 12.27 0.70
C LEU A 195 -1.52 12.70 0.29
N GLY A 196 -1.63 13.52 -0.75
CA GLY A 196 -2.90 14.00 -1.30
C GLY A 196 -3.74 12.87 -1.88
N ASP A 197 -3.13 11.96 -2.65
CA ASP A 197 -3.78 10.76 -3.15
C ASP A 197 -4.25 9.85 -2.01
N GLY A 198 -3.38 9.61 -1.01
CA GLY A 198 -3.76 8.83 0.17
C GLY A 198 -4.92 9.44 0.95
N LEU A 199 -4.94 10.76 1.13
CA LEU A 199 -6.01 11.48 1.83
C LEU A 199 -7.32 11.46 1.02
N TYR A 200 -7.26 11.69 -0.29
CA TYR A 200 -8.42 11.61 -1.17
C TYR A 200 -9.07 10.23 -1.09
N GLN A 201 -8.25 9.18 -1.24
CA GLN A 201 -8.72 7.81 -1.15
C GLN A 201 -9.30 7.48 0.22
N PHE A 202 -8.67 7.92 1.32
CA PHE A 202 -9.19 7.78 2.67
C PHE A 202 -10.60 8.38 2.79
N CYS A 203 -10.76 9.64 2.40
CA CYS A 203 -12.04 10.34 2.48
C CYS A 203 -13.10 9.67 1.61
N LEU A 204 -12.74 9.26 0.39
CA LEU A 204 -13.65 8.61 -0.55
C LEU A 204 -14.16 7.27 -0.02
N VAL A 205 -13.27 6.41 0.49
CA VAL A 205 -13.66 5.10 1.02
C VAL A 205 -14.52 5.26 2.27
N VAL A 206 -14.14 6.12 3.21
CA VAL A 206 -14.95 6.41 4.41
C VAL A 206 -16.34 6.91 4.02
N TYR A 207 -16.43 7.83 3.07
CA TYR A 207 -17.70 8.34 2.57
C TYR A 207 -18.56 7.24 1.94
N LYS A 208 -18.00 6.42 1.06
CA LYS A 208 -18.70 5.31 0.41
C LYS A 208 -19.16 4.25 1.40
N SER A 209 -18.33 3.88 2.36
CA SER A 209 -18.67 2.96 3.44
C SER A 209 -19.80 3.51 4.33
N ALA A 210 -19.77 4.81 4.66
CA ALA A 210 -20.85 5.46 5.42
C ALA A 210 -22.17 5.52 4.65
N GLN A 211 -22.13 5.79 3.34
CA GLN A 211 -23.31 5.75 2.47
C GLN A 211 -23.90 4.34 2.40
N ALA A 212 -23.06 3.33 2.20
CA ALA A 212 -23.49 1.93 2.13
C ALA A 212 -24.17 1.49 3.44
N TYR A 213 -23.62 1.87 4.59
CA TYR A 213 -24.21 1.58 5.89
C TYR A 213 -25.62 2.21 6.05
N LYS A 214 -25.80 3.46 5.63
CA LYS A 214 -27.11 4.14 5.67
C LYS A 214 -28.15 3.46 4.78
N ILE A 215 -27.75 3.09 3.57
CA ILE A 215 -28.63 2.40 2.60
C ILE A 215 -29.06 1.04 3.17
N GLN A 216 -28.12 0.27 3.72
CA GLN A 216 -28.38 -1.01 4.37
C GLN A 216 -29.36 -0.89 5.55
N ALA A 217 -29.16 0.10 6.42
CA ALA A 217 -30.04 0.37 7.56
C ALA A 217 -31.47 0.74 7.13
N SER A 218 -31.63 1.40 5.97
CA SER A 218 -32.96 1.74 5.42
C SER A 218 -33.69 0.52 4.83
N HIS A 219 -32.95 -0.42 4.22
CA HIS A 219 -33.49 -1.62 3.58
C HIS A 219 -33.81 -2.79 4.53
N GLN A 220 -33.42 -2.72 5.81
CA GLN A 220 -33.86 -3.69 6.83
C GLN A 220 -35.40 -3.69 7.04
N SER A 221 -36.11 -2.70 6.50
CA SER A 221 -37.57 -2.56 6.60
C SER A 221 -38.35 -3.42 5.59
N SER A 222 -37.70 -4.03 4.60
CA SER A 222 -38.35 -4.81 3.54
C SER A 222 -37.52 -6.04 3.15
N ALA A 223 -37.54 -7.06 4.02
CA ALA A 223 -36.83 -8.32 3.76
C ALA A 223 -37.52 -9.13 2.63
N PRO A 224 -36.83 -9.43 1.52
CA PRO A 224 -37.29 -10.44 0.57
C PRO A 224 -37.15 -11.84 1.19
N LYS A 225 -37.98 -12.80 0.74
CA LYS A 225 -37.91 -14.20 1.20
C LYS A 225 -36.51 -14.76 0.91
N ILE A 226 -35.78 -15.13 1.96
CA ILE A 226 -34.45 -15.74 1.87
C ILE A 226 -34.61 -17.11 1.19
N SER A 227 -33.80 -17.39 0.17
CA SER A 227 -33.80 -18.69 -0.51
C SER A 227 -33.30 -19.78 0.44
N TYR A 228 -33.87 -20.99 0.39
CA TYR A 228 -33.45 -22.12 1.21
C TYR A 228 -31.95 -22.43 1.07
N ASP A 229 -31.42 -22.30 -0.15
CA ASP A 229 -29.98 -22.46 -0.43
C ASP A 229 -29.12 -21.39 0.27
N ASP A 230 -29.63 -20.17 0.40
CA ASP A 230 -28.92 -19.10 1.11
C ASP A 230 -28.95 -19.31 2.62
N GLU A 231 -30.01 -19.91 3.15
CA GLU A 231 -30.14 -20.26 4.56
C GLU A 231 -29.14 -21.36 4.95
N ILE A 232 -29.03 -22.44 4.15
CA ILE A 232 -28.03 -23.50 4.36
C ILE A 232 -26.60 -22.95 4.27
N ARG A 233 -26.31 -22.11 3.26
CA ARG A 233 -24.99 -21.47 3.13
C ARG A 233 -24.66 -20.62 4.33
N THR A 234 -25.62 -19.85 4.82
CA THR A 234 -25.46 -18.99 5.99
C THR A 234 -25.22 -19.82 7.25
N ASP A 235 -25.99 -20.89 7.49
CA ASP A 235 -25.82 -21.78 8.64
C ASP A 235 -24.45 -22.48 8.62
N THR A 236 -24.04 -22.98 7.46
CA THR A 236 -22.71 -23.59 7.26
C THR A 236 -21.58 -22.58 7.53
N PHE A 237 -21.72 -21.35 7.04
CA PHE A 237 -20.74 -20.29 7.25
C PHE A 237 -20.65 -19.82 8.70
N LEU A 238 -21.78 -19.80 9.43
CA LEU A 238 -21.84 -19.40 10.84
C LEU A 238 -21.33 -20.51 11.78
N LYS A 239 -21.37 -21.77 11.37
CA LYS A 239 -20.94 -22.92 12.18
C LYS A 239 -19.45 -22.90 12.53
N ASP A 240 -18.62 -22.35 11.63
CA ASP A 240 -17.16 -22.24 11.82
C ASP A 240 -16.72 -20.88 12.42
N GLN A 241 -17.65 -20.05 12.92
CA GLN A 241 -17.31 -18.73 13.47
C GLN A 241 -16.89 -18.77 14.94
N ILE A 242 -15.78 -18.07 15.21
CA ILE A 242 -15.41 -17.68 16.58
C ILE A 242 -16.45 -16.67 17.09
N PRO A 243 -16.98 -16.84 18.31
CA PRO A 243 -17.94 -15.89 18.88
C PRO A 243 -17.40 -14.45 18.88
N THR A 244 -18.20 -13.49 18.40
CA THR A 244 -17.81 -12.07 18.31
C THR A 244 -17.38 -11.48 19.65
N LYS A 245 -17.96 -11.94 20.77
CA LYS A 245 -17.54 -11.56 22.13
C LYS A 245 -16.09 -11.95 22.42
N PHE A 246 -15.69 -13.16 22.02
CA PHE A 246 -14.32 -13.63 22.18
C PHE A 246 -13.37 -12.85 21.28
N ALA A 247 -13.80 -12.50 20.06
CA ALA A 247 -13.02 -11.67 19.16
C ALA A 247 -12.74 -10.27 19.73
N ILE A 248 -13.78 -9.60 20.24
CA ILE A 248 -13.66 -8.27 20.86
C ILE A 248 -12.78 -8.36 22.12
N ALA A 249 -12.98 -9.36 22.98
CA ALA A 249 -12.16 -9.55 24.16
C ALA A 249 -10.68 -9.79 23.80
N GLY A 250 -10.40 -10.66 22.83
CA GLY A 250 -9.06 -10.93 22.33
C GLY A 250 -8.40 -9.68 21.75
N TYR A 251 -9.13 -8.88 20.98
CA TYR A 251 -8.65 -7.60 20.47
C TYR A 251 -8.27 -6.64 21.60
N VAL A 252 -9.15 -6.43 22.57
CA VAL A 252 -8.92 -5.50 23.69
C VAL A 252 -7.71 -5.94 24.53
N VAL A 253 -7.62 -7.23 24.87
CA VAL A 253 -6.51 -7.76 25.66
C VAL A 253 -5.18 -7.58 24.94
N LEU A 254 -5.11 -7.93 23.65
CA LEU A 254 -3.87 -7.78 22.87
C LEU A 254 -3.53 -6.30 22.62
N ALA A 255 -4.51 -5.44 22.40
CA ALA A 255 -4.30 -4.00 22.25
C ALA A 255 -3.73 -3.39 23.54
N LEU A 256 -4.22 -3.78 24.71
CA LEU A 256 -3.69 -3.34 26.00
C LEU A 256 -2.25 -3.83 26.21
N ILE A 257 -1.98 -5.11 25.96
CA ILE A 257 -0.63 -5.68 26.06
C ILE A 257 0.33 -4.94 25.12
N SER A 258 -0.09 -4.71 23.87
CA SER A 258 0.73 -4.01 22.88
C SER A 258 0.98 -2.55 23.25
N THR A 259 -0.03 -1.86 23.81
CA THR A 259 0.10 -0.46 24.29
C THR A 259 1.13 -0.33 25.42
N VAL A 260 1.37 -1.40 26.18
CA VAL A 260 2.43 -1.44 27.20
C VAL A 260 3.76 -1.88 26.59
N VAL A 261 3.78 -2.97 25.82
CA VAL A 261 5.01 -3.59 25.29
C VAL A 261 5.70 -2.72 24.24
N LEU A 262 4.96 -2.10 23.31
CA LEU A 262 5.55 -1.31 22.23
C LEU A 262 6.33 -0.09 22.74
N PRO A 263 5.79 0.76 23.63
CA PRO A 263 6.53 1.90 24.17
C PRO A 263 7.68 1.51 25.10
N THR A 264 7.51 0.45 25.89
CA THR A 264 8.46 0.12 26.98
C THR A 264 9.64 -0.73 26.50
N ILE A 265 9.39 -1.72 25.64
CA ILE A 265 10.39 -2.72 25.23
C ILE A 265 10.97 -2.38 23.85
N ILE A 266 10.16 -1.85 22.92
CA ILE A 266 10.57 -1.72 21.52
C ILE A 266 10.93 -0.28 21.15
N PHE A 267 10.05 0.69 21.36
CA PHE A 267 10.24 2.07 20.90
C PHE A 267 9.90 3.07 22.01
N LYS A 268 10.91 3.48 22.80
CA LYS A 268 10.74 4.50 23.84
C LYS A 268 10.22 5.84 23.31
N GLN A 269 10.48 6.13 22.05
CA GLN A 269 10.03 7.31 21.31
C GLN A 269 8.52 7.26 21.02
N LEU A 270 7.92 6.07 20.95
CA LEU A 270 6.50 5.87 20.70
C LEU A 270 5.76 5.84 22.04
N LYS A 271 5.30 7.00 22.51
CA LYS A 271 4.53 7.09 23.75
C LYS A 271 3.22 6.29 23.66
N TRP A 272 2.78 5.77 24.80
CA TRP A 272 1.61 4.88 24.91
C TRP A 272 0.33 5.46 24.31
N TYR A 273 0.11 6.77 24.41
CA TYR A 273 -1.09 7.41 23.87
C TYR A 273 -1.16 7.39 22.34
N TYR A 274 -0.02 7.37 21.63
CA TYR A 274 -0.01 7.20 20.18
C TYR A 274 -0.51 5.81 19.79
N VAL A 275 0.00 4.78 20.48
CA VAL A 275 -0.36 3.38 20.26
C VAL A 275 -1.84 3.14 20.55
N LEU A 276 -2.32 3.65 21.68
CA LEU A 276 -3.73 3.56 22.07
C LEU A 276 -4.64 4.19 21.00
N LEU A 277 -4.31 5.40 20.55
CA LEU A 277 -5.10 6.08 19.51
C LEU A 277 -5.08 5.29 18.19
N THR A 278 -3.94 4.73 17.80
CA THR A 278 -3.85 3.85 16.63
C THR A 278 -4.79 2.66 16.76
N TYR A 279 -4.86 1.99 17.92
CA TYR A 279 -5.78 0.86 18.12
C TYR A 279 -7.26 1.25 18.19
N ILE A 280 -7.60 2.49 18.54
CA ILE A 280 -8.99 2.95 18.47
C ILE A 280 -9.39 3.23 17.01
N VAL A 281 -8.49 3.82 16.23
CA VAL A 281 -8.77 4.22 14.84
C VAL A 281 -8.65 3.04 13.87
N ALA A 282 -7.72 2.12 14.10
CA ALA A 282 -7.39 1.04 13.17
C ALA A 282 -8.58 0.12 12.79
N PRO A 283 -9.49 -0.28 13.70
CA PRO A 283 -10.66 -1.09 13.32
C PRO A 283 -11.60 -0.40 12.34
N VAL A 284 -11.79 0.92 12.49
CA VAL A 284 -12.62 1.71 11.56
C VAL A 284 -11.97 1.75 10.18
N LEU A 285 -10.65 1.91 10.13
CA LEU A 285 -9.90 1.90 8.87
C LEU A 285 -9.81 0.51 8.25
N ALA A 286 -9.70 -0.54 9.07
CA ALA A 286 -9.77 -1.93 8.64
C ALA A 286 -11.13 -2.21 8.00
N PHE A 287 -12.23 -1.75 8.61
CA PHE A 287 -13.57 -1.84 8.00
C PHE A 287 -13.64 -1.17 6.63
N CYS A 288 -13.23 0.09 6.56
CA CYS A 288 -13.23 0.87 5.31
C CYS A 288 -12.37 0.19 4.24
N ASN A 289 -11.16 -0.26 4.59
CA ASN A 289 -10.23 -0.91 3.68
C ASN A 289 -10.79 -2.24 3.16
N SER A 290 -11.26 -3.13 4.03
CA SER A 290 -11.82 -4.42 3.63
C SER A 290 -13.11 -4.27 2.82
N TYR A 291 -13.90 -3.23 3.08
CA TYR A 291 -15.07 -2.89 2.25
C TYR A 291 -14.65 -2.44 0.85
N GLY A 292 -13.67 -1.51 0.76
CA GLY A 292 -13.12 -1.06 -0.52
C GLY A 292 -12.52 -2.21 -1.32
N ALA A 293 -11.67 -3.02 -0.68
CA ALA A 293 -11.06 -4.20 -1.28
C ALA A 293 -12.12 -5.24 -1.70
N GLY A 294 -13.24 -5.38 -0.96
CA GLY A 294 -14.34 -6.27 -1.35
C GLY A 294 -15.07 -5.84 -2.63
N LEU A 295 -14.96 -4.57 -3.04
CA LEU A 295 -15.56 -4.04 -4.26
C LEU A 295 -14.56 -3.93 -5.42
N THR A 296 -13.32 -3.54 -5.14
CA THR A 296 -12.33 -3.19 -6.16
C THR A 296 -11.11 -4.09 -6.20
N ASP A 297 -11.00 -5.04 -5.27
CA ASP A 297 -9.85 -5.93 -5.09
C ASP A 297 -8.53 -5.22 -4.78
N TRP A 298 -8.61 -3.95 -4.37
CA TRP A 298 -7.45 -3.11 -4.10
C TRP A 298 -7.38 -2.73 -2.62
N SER A 299 -6.26 -3.07 -1.96
CA SER A 299 -6.00 -2.69 -0.57
C SER A 299 -5.27 -1.35 -0.48
N LEU A 300 -5.82 -0.44 0.32
CA LEU A 300 -5.29 0.89 0.56
C LEU A 300 -4.44 0.97 1.85
N ALA A 301 -4.08 -0.17 2.44
CA ALA A 301 -3.26 -0.24 3.65
C ALA A 301 -2.01 0.65 3.58
N SER A 302 -1.32 0.66 2.43
CA SER A 302 -0.15 1.52 2.21
C SER A 302 -0.47 3.01 2.26
N SER A 303 -1.60 3.44 1.68
CA SER A 303 -2.06 4.84 1.72
C SER A 303 -2.34 5.28 3.15
N TYR A 304 -3.04 4.45 3.93
CA TYR A 304 -3.30 4.69 5.35
C TYR A 304 -2.03 4.74 6.19
N GLY A 305 -1.09 3.82 5.94
CA GLY A 305 0.22 3.79 6.59
C GLY A 305 0.98 5.08 6.38
N LYS A 306 1.09 5.54 5.13
CA LYS A 306 1.79 6.79 4.77
C LYS A 306 1.20 8.00 5.48
N LEU A 307 -0.13 8.14 5.49
CA LEU A 307 -0.81 9.20 6.26
C LEU A 307 -0.45 9.11 7.75
N GLY A 308 -0.48 7.90 8.31
CA GLY A 308 -0.07 7.62 9.69
C GLY A 308 1.36 8.07 10.00
N ILE A 309 2.33 7.80 9.11
CA ILE A 309 3.73 8.24 9.28
C ILE A 309 3.78 9.75 9.51
N PHE A 310 3.12 10.53 8.65
CA PHE A 310 3.18 12.00 8.73
C PHE A 310 2.42 12.55 9.93
N VAL A 311 1.23 12.03 10.25
CA VAL A 311 0.43 12.50 11.40
C VAL A 311 1.16 12.21 12.71
N PHE A 312 1.58 10.97 12.94
CA PHE A 312 2.26 10.57 14.18
C PHE A 312 3.69 11.10 14.25
N GLY A 313 4.39 11.15 13.12
CA GLY A 313 5.75 11.69 13.06
C GLY A 313 5.81 13.20 13.29
N ALA A 314 4.89 13.96 12.68
CA ALA A 314 4.77 15.41 12.93
C ALA A 314 4.35 15.70 14.37
N TRP A 315 3.42 14.92 14.93
CA TRP A 315 2.94 15.12 16.29
C TRP A 315 4.00 14.75 17.36
N ALA A 316 4.78 13.71 17.15
CA ALA A 316 5.88 13.37 18.05
C ALA A 316 7.02 14.41 17.99
N GLY A 317 7.23 15.03 16.83
CA GLY A 317 8.25 16.05 16.60
C GLY A 317 9.66 15.48 16.47
N LEU A 318 10.52 16.20 15.74
CA LEU A 318 11.90 15.75 15.46
C LEU A 318 12.73 15.53 16.73
N ALA A 319 12.57 16.40 17.73
CA ALA A 319 13.31 16.36 18.99
C ALA A 319 13.04 15.12 19.87
N ASN A 320 11.87 14.48 19.70
CA ASN A 320 11.46 13.31 20.48
C ASN A 320 11.56 11.99 19.70
N GLY A 321 12.20 11.97 18.53
CA GLY A 321 12.31 10.75 17.73
C GLY A 321 11.11 10.51 16.81
N GLY A 322 10.48 11.57 16.28
CA GLY A 322 9.26 11.48 15.48
C GLY A 322 9.36 10.60 14.24
N VAL A 323 10.54 10.42 13.65
CA VAL A 323 10.72 9.51 12.50
C VAL A 323 10.46 8.07 12.91
N ILE A 324 11.02 7.63 14.04
CA ILE A 324 10.83 6.28 14.56
C ILE A 324 9.38 6.09 15.01
N ALA A 325 8.81 7.07 15.72
CA ALA A 325 7.43 7.01 16.19
C ALA A 325 6.44 6.90 15.01
N GLY A 326 6.63 7.70 13.96
CA GLY A 326 5.81 7.65 12.74
C GLY A 326 5.93 6.32 12.00
N LEU A 327 7.15 5.80 11.81
CA LEU A 327 7.38 4.50 11.18
C LEU A 327 6.78 3.33 11.98
N ALA A 328 6.93 3.34 13.30
CA ALA A 328 6.36 2.31 14.16
C ALA A 328 4.82 2.35 14.14
N ALA A 329 4.21 3.53 14.28
CA ALA A 329 2.76 3.70 14.20
C ALA A 329 2.20 3.28 12.82
N CYS A 330 2.92 3.60 11.75
CA CYS A 330 2.60 3.12 10.41
C CYS A 330 2.65 1.60 10.30
N GLY A 331 3.69 0.96 10.85
CA GLY A 331 3.78 -0.50 10.84
C GLY A 331 2.58 -1.15 11.53
N VAL A 332 2.18 -0.61 12.69
CA VAL A 332 0.99 -1.06 13.43
C VAL A 332 -0.30 -0.83 12.64
N MET A 333 -0.46 0.35 12.03
CA MET A 333 -1.66 0.66 11.25
C MET A 333 -1.75 -0.22 10.00
N MET A 334 -0.65 -0.32 9.24
CA MET A 334 -0.60 -1.08 8.00
C MET A 334 -0.91 -2.56 8.23
N SER A 335 -0.35 -3.17 9.26
CA SER A 335 -0.59 -4.59 9.52
C SER A 335 -2.04 -4.88 9.84
N ILE A 336 -2.69 -4.09 10.70
CA ILE A 336 -4.08 -4.33 11.10
C ILE A 336 -4.98 -4.16 9.87
N VAL A 337 -4.75 -3.10 9.10
CA VAL A 337 -5.57 -2.75 7.93
C VAL A 337 -5.31 -3.69 6.75
N SER A 338 -4.07 -4.15 6.53
CA SER A 338 -3.73 -5.12 5.47
C SER A 338 -4.24 -6.50 5.82
N THR A 339 -3.94 -7.02 7.02
CA THR A 339 -4.43 -8.32 7.47
C THR A 339 -5.95 -8.37 7.40
N ALA A 340 -6.64 -7.25 7.66
CA ALA A 340 -8.08 -7.17 7.51
C ALA A 340 -8.61 -7.33 6.10
N SER A 341 -7.93 -6.80 5.11
CA SER A 341 -8.29 -6.97 3.70
C SER A 341 -7.94 -8.37 3.22
N ASP A 342 -6.71 -8.82 3.50
CA ASP A 342 -6.16 -10.07 2.99
C ASP A 342 -6.95 -11.28 3.51
N LEU A 343 -7.31 -11.28 4.79
CA LEU A 343 -8.08 -12.38 5.37
C LEU A 343 -9.51 -12.42 4.82
N MET A 344 -10.10 -11.27 4.48
CA MET A 344 -11.43 -11.21 3.86
C MET A 344 -11.44 -11.75 2.43
N GLN A 345 -10.36 -11.58 1.66
CA GLN A 345 -10.24 -12.15 0.32
C GLN A 345 -10.22 -13.68 0.30
N VAL A 346 -9.77 -14.30 1.40
CA VAL A 346 -9.64 -15.76 1.55
C VAL A 346 -10.81 -16.37 2.36
N SER A 347 -11.68 -15.53 2.94
CA SER A 347 -12.86 -15.95 3.72
C SER A 347 -14.05 -16.27 2.83
#